data_AF-A0A382LS61-F1
#
_entry.id   AF-A0A382LS61-F1
#
_cell.length_a   1.000
_cell.length_b   1.000
_cell.length_c   1.000
_cell.angle_alpha   90.00
_cell.angle_beta   90.00
_cell.angle_gamma   90.00
#
_symmetry.space_group_name_H-M   'P 1'
#
loop_
_entity.id
_entity.type
_entity.pdbx_description
1 polymer ?
#
loop_
_entity_poly.entity_id
_entity_poly.type
_entity_poly.pdbx_seq_one_letter_code
_entity_poly.pdbx_strand_id
1 'polypeptide(L)'
;SRTPSLYWDDEPAGLQSRSAHNPMMDAKGRVWITQYVRPNEVPGWCLEGSDNPFADYYPIQHQRESRQVSYYDPETEKFVLIDTCYFTHHLQFADDANDTLWLSGSTEAIGWLNTRLYDQTGDERAAQGWCPTVIDTNGDGVITKPWNEPDMGGDYTLTAGSVEMDPALDTRIGSLDKFQRAYGVIPHQDGSVWISRRYPVPGQLIRLELGTNPPETCKSEVYEPPYDPTGDPQAWGYGPRGIDVDRNGLVWTALGGSGHLASFDRSKCNVLNGPTATGQHCAEGWALYQTPGPRFRGAEGTSANADYHYYNWVDQFNALGLGENVPIATGTTSDALLALLPDTEEWVVMRVPYPLGFYSRGLDGRIDDPNAGWKGRGLWSSFNTGSTQHLEGGKG
;
A
#
# COMPACT_ATOMS: atom_id res chain seq x y z
N SER A 1 28.13 14.00 16.13
CA SER A 1 28.02 15.47 16.20
C SER A 1 26.59 15.84 15.85
N ARG A 2 25.98 16.79 16.57
CA ARG A 2 24.74 17.42 16.08
C ARG A 2 25.15 18.38 14.97
N THR A 3 24.57 18.24 13.79
CA THR A 3 24.67 19.28 12.76
C THR A 3 23.71 20.39 13.16
N PRO A 4 24.18 21.64 13.38
CA PRO A 4 23.32 22.75 13.72
C PRO A 4 22.28 22.97 12.61
N SER A 5 21.04 23.26 13.01
CA SER A 5 19.96 23.59 12.11
C SER A 5 20.12 25.01 11.57
N LEU A 6 19.92 25.23 10.27
CA LEU A 6 19.91 26.57 9.65
C LEU A 6 18.85 27.49 10.26
N TYR A 7 17.80 26.91 10.88
CA TYR A 7 16.68 27.64 11.46
C TYR A 7 16.69 27.61 12.99
N TRP A 8 17.36 26.64 13.63
CA TRP A 8 17.27 26.41 15.09
C TRP A 8 18.64 26.37 15.79
N ASP A 9 19.74 26.68 15.09
CA ASP A 9 21.10 26.58 15.61
C ASP A 9 21.33 25.21 16.29
N ASP A 10 21.74 25.18 17.56
CA ASP A 10 21.94 23.95 18.34
C ASP A 10 20.68 23.44 19.06
N GLU A 11 19.55 24.17 18.96
CA GLU A 11 18.30 23.73 19.56
C GLU A 11 17.82 22.45 18.86
N PRO A 12 17.41 21.42 19.62
CA PRO A 12 16.75 20.29 19.02
C PRO A 12 15.47 20.82 18.35
N ALA A 13 15.43 20.82 17.02
CA ALA A 13 14.19 20.96 16.28
C ALA A 13 13.26 19.90 16.86
N GLY A 14 12.23 20.32 17.61
CA GLY A 14 11.40 19.44 18.44
C GLY A 14 10.65 18.42 17.58
N LEU A 15 11.34 17.37 17.15
CA LEU A 15 10.79 16.33 16.30
C LEU A 15 9.74 15.60 17.13
N GLN A 16 8.48 15.98 16.89
CA GLN A 16 7.32 15.30 17.43
C GLN A 16 7.34 13.82 17.02
N SER A 17 6.75 12.99 17.87
CA SER A 17 6.55 11.57 17.60
C SER A 17 5.92 11.37 16.22
N ARG A 18 6.66 10.77 15.27
CA ARG A 18 6.19 10.43 13.91
C ARG A 18 5.43 9.08 13.89
N SER A 19 4.82 8.73 15.02
CA SER A 19 4.23 7.42 15.26
C SER A 19 2.93 7.24 14.49
N ALA A 20 1.97 8.16 14.67
CA ALA A 20 0.67 8.13 14.02
C ALA A 20 0.79 8.23 12.50
N HIS A 21 0.13 7.32 11.79
CA HIS A 21 0.19 7.26 10.34
C HIS A 21 -1.14 6.80 9.73
N ASN A 22 -1.43 7.36 8.55
CA ASN A 22 -2.55 7.02 7.67
C ASN A 22 -3.89 6.82 8.41
N PRO A 23 -4.45 7.88 9.03
CA PRO A 23 -5.72 7.75 9.72
C PRO A 23 -6.87 7.47 8.75
N MET A 24 -7.82 6.62 9.15
CA MET A 24 -9.08 6.35 8.45
C MET A 24 -10.24 6.33 9.43
N MET A 25 -11.44 6.71 8.98
CA MET A 25 -12.64 6.60 9.79
C MET A 25 -13.37 5.30 9.50
N ASP A 26 -13.90 4.66 10.54
CA ASP A 26 -14.85 3.57 10.38
C ASP A 26 -16.31 4.07 10.36
N ALA A 27 -17.26 3.15 10.17
CA ALA A 27 -18.68 3.45 10.15
C ALA A 27 -19.25 3.99 11.48
N LYS A 28 -18.49 3.89 12.59
CA LYS A 28 -18.87 4.43 13.91
C LYS A 28 -18.26 5.82 14.15
N GLY A 29 -17.49 6.35 13.20
CA GLY A 29 -16.79 7.64 13.34
C GLY A 29 -15.52 7.55 14.18
N ARG A 30 -15.01 6.35 14.47
CA ARG A 30 -13.72 6.18 15.16
C ARG A 30 -12.59 6.40 14.17
N VAL A 31 -11.52 7.05 14.61
CA VAL A 31 -10.35 7.33 13.79
C VAL A 31 -9.29 6.27 14.04
N TRP A 32 -9.18 5.31 13.13
CA TRP A 32 -8.19 4.23 13.14
C TRP A 32 -6.85 4.73 12.62
N ILE A 33 -5.76 4.35 13.28
CA ILE A 33 -4.40 4.88 13.04
C ILE A 33 -3.39 3.75 13.24
N THR A 34 -2.42 3.60 12.34
CA THR A 34 -1.24 2.79 12.63
C THR A 34 -0.25 3.60 13.48
N GLN A 35 0.10 3.09 14.65
CA GLN A 35 1.00 3.77 15.57
C GLN A 35 1.70 2.77 16.50
N TYR A 36 2.83 3.16 17.07
CA TYR A 36 3.51 2.39 18.11
C TYR A 36 2.63 2.30 19.35
N VAL A 37 2.29 1.08 19.78
CA VAL A 37 1.57 0.82 21.05
C VAL A 37 2.40 0.06 22.07
N ARG A 38 3.50 -0.56 21.63
CA ARG A 38 4.47 -1.28 22.46
C ARG A 38 5.92 -1.05 22.00
N PRO A 39 6.92 -1.48 22.79
CA PRO A 39 8.31 -1.55 22.32
C PRO A 39 8.45 -2.39 21.05
N ASN A 40 9.57 -2.17 20.33
CA ASN A 40 9.90 -2.80 19.05
C ASN A 40 10.34 -4.27 19.22
N GLU A 41 9.49 -5.08 19.83
CA GLU A 41 9.68 -6.49 20.17
C GLU A 41 8.39 -7.25 19.90
N VAL A 42 8.42 -8.20 18.98
CA VAL A 42 7.26 -9.05 18.63
C VAL A 42 6.86 -9.92 19.84
N PRO A 43 5.57 -9.96 20.22
CA PRO A 43 5.11 -10.74 21.35
C PRO A 43 5.39 -12.23 21.15
N GLY A 44 5.72 -12.94 22.23
CA GLY A 44 6.02 -14.38 22.16
C GLY A 44 4.89 -15.24 21.58
N TRP A 45 3.64 -14.76 21.64
CA TRP A 45 2.49 -15.46 21.05
C TRP A 45 2.35 -15.30 19.52
N CYS A 46 3.23 -14.53 18.89
CA CYS A 46 3.36 -14.39 17.44
C CYS A 46 4.53 -15.19 16.87
N LEU A 47 5.28 -15.86 17.75
CA LEU A 47 6.51 -16.57 17.43
C LEU A 47 6.30 -18.09 17.47
N GLU A 48 7.30 -18.81 16.96
CA GLU A 48 7.32 -20.26 16.93
C GLU A 48 7.15 -20.86 18.34
N GLY A 49 6.37 -21.94 18.43
CA GLY A 49 6.08 -22.63 19.70
C GLY A 49 4.97 -22.00 20.55
N SER A 50 4.28 -20.99 20.04
CA SER A 50 3.07 -20.45 20.67
C SER A 50 1.81 -21.27 20.35
N ASP A 51 0.71 -20.97 21.05
CA ASP A 51 -0.61 -21.57 20.83
C ASP A 51 -1.45 -20.85 19.76
N ASN A 52 -0.89 -19.84 19.10
CA ASN A 52 -1.58 -19.12 18.05
C ASN A 52 -1.51 -19.92 16.73
N PRO A 53 -2.66 -20.30 16.12
CA PRO A 53 -2.67 -21.09 14.89
C PRO A 53 -1.96 -20.38 13.72
N PHE A 54 -2.02 -19.05 13.66
CA PHE A 54 -1.30 -18.30 12.64
C PHE A 54 0.21 -18.33 12.84
N ALA A 55 0.69 -18.35 14.09
CA ALA A 55 2.11 -18.45 14.40
C ALA A 55 2.64 -19.90 14.28
N ASP A 56 1.78 -20.90 14.51
CA ASP A 56 2.09 -22.31 14.24
C ASP A 56 2.28 -22.54 12.73
N TYR A 57 1.43 -21.93 11.91
CA TYR A 57 1.59 -21.98 10.46
C TYR A 57 2.76 -21.09 9.99
N TYR A 58 2.76 -19.80 10.29
CA TYR A 58 3.80 -18.88 9.85
C TYR A 58 4.21 -17.95 10.99
N PRO A 59 5.22 -18.34 11.80
CA PRO A 59 5.71 -17.49 12.87
C PRO A 59 6.39 -16.26 12.29
N ILE A 60 6.12 -15.09 12.87
CA ILE A 60 6.70 -13.81 12.42
C ILE A 60 8.23 -13.87 12.55
N GLN A 61 8.93 -13.68 11.43
CA GLN A 61 10.38 -13.77 11.34
C GLN A 61 11.05 -12.42 11.64
N HIS A 62 10.46 -11.30 11.20
CA HIS A 62 10.97 -9.96 11.44
C HIS A 62 10.59 -9.50 12.86
N GLN A 63 11.40 -9.87 13.84
CA GLN A 63 11.09 -9.66 15.27
C GLN A 63 11.21 -8.20 15.76
N ARG A 64 11.55 -7.25 14.88
CA ARG A 64 11.67 -5.83 15.19
C ARG A 64 10.56 -5.03 14.50
N GLU A 65 9.34 -5.18 15.00
CA GLU A 65 8.14 -4.51 14.49
C GLU A 65 7.75 -3.24 15.22
N SER A 66 7.46 -2.21 14.43
CA SER A 66 7.44 -0.85 14.92
C SER A 66 6.03 -0.34 15.27
N ARG A 67 5.16 -0.10 14.29
CA ARG A 67 3.75 0.30 14.49
C ARG A 67 2.79 -0.90 14.53
N GLN A 68 1.81 -0.80 15.41
CA GLN A 68 0.63 -1.64 15.51
C GLN A 68 -0.61 -0.78 15.20
N VAL A 69 -1.79 -1.15 15.68
CA VAL A 69 -3.04 -0.46 15.40
C VAL A 69 -3.57 0.23 16.65
N SER A 70 -4.26 1.33 16.46
CA SER A 70 -5.06 1.99 17.49
C SER A 70 -6.25 2.66 16.85
N TYR A 71 -7.24 3.05 17.66
CA TYR A 71 -8.21 4.04 17.24
C TYR A 71 -8.45 5.08 18.31
N TYR A 72 -8.74 6.30 17.88
CA TYR A 72 -9.33 7.34 18.72
C TYR A 72 -10.85 7.28 18.59
N ASP A 73 -11.53 7.17 19.71
CA ASP A 73 -12.98 7.26 19.82
C ASP A 73 -13.38 8.68 20.21
N PRO A 74 -14.00 9.47 19.31
CA PRO A 74 -14.43 10.84 19.62
C PRO A 74 -15.54 10.93 20.67
N GLU A 75 -16.35 9.89 20.85
CA GLU A 75 -17.44 9.90 21.84
C GLU A 75 -16.88 9.83 23.27
N THR A 76 -15.84 9.02 23.46
CA THR A 76 -15.20 8.82 24.77
C THR A 76 -13.91 9.61 24.96
N GLU A 77 -13.43 10.27 23.90
CA GLU A 77 -12.16 11.00 23.81
C GLU A 77 -10.93 10.17 24.20
N LYS A 78 -10.93 8.88 23.85
CA LYS A 78 -9.89 7.93 24.25
C LYS A 78 -9.25 7.23 23.08
N PHE A 79 -7.96 6.94 23.25
CA PHE A 79 -7.26 5.97 22.42
C PHE A 79 -7.47 4.56 22.96
N VAL A 80 -7.85 3.65 22.07
CA VAL A 80 -7.76 2.20 22.27
C VAL A 80 -6.54 1.71 21.51
N LEU A 81 -5.69 0.97 22.19
CA LEU A 81 -4.44 0.44 21.66
C LEU A 81 -4.61 -1.05 21.43
N ILE A 82 -4.25 -1.52 20.24
CA ILE A 82 -4.48 -2.90 19.79
C ILE A 82 -3.14 -3.47 19.35
N ASP A 83 -2.69 -4.51 20.04
CA ASP A 83 -1.43 -5.16 19.67
C ASP A 83 -1.60 -6.05 18.42
N THR A 84 -0.65 -5.99 17.50
CA THR A 84 -0.60 -6.82 16.29
C THR A 84 0.70 -7.61 16.19
N CYS A 85 0.63 -8.82 15.63
CA CYS A 85 1.81 -9.65 15.40
C CYS A 85 2.72 -9.10 14.30
N TYR A 86 2.13 -8.53 13.26
CA TYR A 86 2.81 -7.98 12.09
C TYR A 86 2.94 -6.45 12.19
N PHE A 87 3.97 -5.88 11.58
CA PHE A 87 4.09 -4.43 11.43
C PHE A 87 3.04 -3.84 10.49
N THR A 88 2.57 -2.64 10.84
CA THR A 88 1.51 -1.94 10.13
C THR A 88 1.96 -0.59 9.55
N HIS A 89 1.40 -0.21 8.39
CA HIS A 89 1.70 1.04 7.72
C HIS A 89 0.43 1.72 7.19
N HIS A 90 -0.05 1.41 5.98
CA HIS A 90 -1.36 1.87 5.53
C HIS A 90 -2.44 0.92 6.02
N LEU A 91 -3.66 1.44 6.20
CA LEU A 91 -4.81 0.71 6.69
C LEU A 91 -6.02 1.00 5.79
N GLN A 92 -6.82 -0.01 5.50
CA GLN A 92 -8.03 0.10 4.67
C GLN A 92 -9.13 -0.82 5.18
N PHE A 93 -10.36 -0.32 5.23
CA PHE A 93 -11.53 -1.13 5.58
C PHE A 93 -12.06 -1.85 4.35
N ALA A 94 -12.37 -3.13 4.50
CA ALA A 94 -13.17 -3.89 3.54
C ALA A 94 -14.66 -3.63 3.79
N ASP A 95 -15.43 -3.56 2.69
CA ASP A 95 -16.89 -3.62 2.73
C ASP A 95 -17.32 -5.10 2.83
N ASP A 96 -17.11 -5.69 4.01
CA ASP A 96 -17.43 -7.08 4.31
C ASP A 96 -18.19 -7.25 5.63
N ALA A 97 -18.67 -8.47 5.89
CA ALA A 97 -19.48 -8.74 7.07
C ALA A 97 -18.75 -8.56 8.41
N ASN A 98 -17.41 -8.51 8.40
CA ASN A 98 -16.52 -8.44 9.56
C ASN A 98 -16.00 -7.02 9.83
N ASP A 99 -16.30 -6.06 8.96
CA ASP A 99 -15.63 -4.75 8.90
C ASP A 99 -14.11 -4.94 8.96
N THR A 100 -13.58 -5.86 8.13
CA THR A 100 -12.17 -6.26 8.17
C THR A 100 -11.28 -5.05 7.90
N LEU A 101 -10.37 -4.75 8.83
CA LEU A 101 -9.32 -3.77 8.62
C LEU A 101 -8.08 -4.48 8.08
N TRP A 102 -7.66 -4.15 6.86
CA TRP A 102 -6.48 -4.68 6.19
C TRP A 102 -5.28 -3.74 6.37
N LEU A 103 -4.11 -4.33 6.60
CA LEU A 103 -2.89 -3.58 6.92
C LEU A 103 -1.76 -3.94 5.95
N SER A 104 -1.11 -2.92 5.38
CA SER A 104 0.23 -3.07 4.80
C SER A 104 1.31 -2.86 5.85
N GLY A 105 2.58 -2.92 5.46
CA GLY A 105 3.72 -2.55 6.29
C GLY A 105 4.67 -3.70 6.53
N SER A 106 4.16 -4.89 6.80
CA SER A 106 5.01 -6.07 6.96
C SER A 106 5.75 -6.40 5.64
N THR A 107 6.96 -6.92 5.79
CA THR A 107 7.81 -7.37 4.68
C THR A 107 7.54 -8.82 4.30
N GLU A 108 6.91 -9.58 5.20
CA GLU A 108 6.83 -11.04 5.13
C GLU A 108 5.40 -11.58 5.07
N ALA A 109 4.42 -10.81 5.57
CA ALA A 109 3.03 -11.21 5.65
C ALA A 109 2.08 -10.05 5.32
N ILE A 110 0.82 -10.37 5.05
CA ILE A 110 -0.29 -9.41 4.99
C ILE A 110 -1.23 -9.73 6.14
N GLY A 111 -1.50 -8.73 6.96
CA GLY A 111 -2.28 -8.89 8.17
C GLY A 111 -3.61 -8.15 8.12
N TRP A 112 -4.57 -8.63 8.92
CA TRP A 112 -5.87 -8.01 9.10
C TRP A 112 -6.38 -8.10 10.54
N LEU A 113 -7.36 -7.27 10.84
CA LEU A 113 -8.12 -7.27 12.09
C LEU A 113 -9.62 -7.33 11.78
N ASN A 114 -10.32 -8.33 12.31
CA ASN A 114 -11.78 -8.39 12.36
C ASN A 114 -12.27 -7.41 13.43
N THR A 115 -12.60 -6.19 13.02
CA THR A 115 -12.95 -5.13 13.98
C THR A 115 -14.27 -5.40 14.69
N ARG A 116 -15.20 -6.10 14.05
CA ARG A 116 -16.46 -6.53 14.70
C ARG A 116 -16.24 -7.56 15.79
N LEU A 117 -15.34 -8.52 15.59
CA LEU A 117 -14.99 -9.50 16.61
C LEU A 117 -14.27 -8.81 17.76
N TYR A 118 -13.31 -7.93 17.46
CA TYR A 118 -12.63 -7.13 18.48
C TYR A 118 -13.61 -6.29 19.31
N ASP A 119 -14.58 -5.64 18.67
CA ASP A 119 -15.60 -4.86 19.38
C ASP A 119 -16.49 -5.71 20.30
N GLN A 120 -16.68 -6.99 19.98
CA GLN A 120 -17.48 -7.92 20.78
C GLN A 120 -16.70 -8.49 21.97
N THR A 121 -15.40 -8.77 21.78
CA THR A 121 -14.62 -9.56 22.74
C THR A 121 -13.56 -8.75 23.48
N GLY A 122 -13.06 -7.67 22.89
CA GLY A 122 -11.84 -6.97 23.30
C GLY A 122 -10.56 -7.81 23.11
N ASP A 123 -10.64 -8.96 22.46
CA ASP A 123 -9.53 -9.90 22.30
C ASP A 123 -8.82 -9.65 20.96
N GLU A 124 -7.71 -8.92 21.02
CA GLU A 124 -6.85 -8.64 19.88
C GLU A 124 -6.18 -9.89 19.31
N ARG A 125 -5.86 -10.90 20.13
CA ARG A 125 -5.21 -12.14 19.66
C ARG A 125 -6.17 -12.95 18.79
N ALA A 126 -7.43 -13.04 19.22
CA ALA A 126 -8.47 -13.77 18.49
C ALA A 126 -9.02 -12.99 17.28
N ALA A 127 -8.97 -11.65 17.32
CA ALA A 127 -9.54 -10.81 16.26
C ALA A 127 -8.61 -10.61 15.05
N GLN A 128 -7.35 -11.01 15.11
CA GLN A 128 -6.39 -10.78 14.03
C GLN A 128 -5.95 -12.07 13.34
N GLY A 129 -5.49 -11.93 12.10
CA GLY A 129 -4.83 -12.99 11.35
C GLY A 129 -3.81 -12.42 10.38
N TRP A 130 -2.96 -13.28 9.83
CA TRP A 130 -2.01 -12.92 8.78
C TRP A 130 -1.71 -14.09 7.86
N CYS A 131 -1.32 -13.79 6.63
CA CYS A 131 -0.86 -14.80 5.68
C CYS A 131 0.49 -14.40 5.08
N PRO A 132 1.44 -15.34 4.94
CA PRO A 132 2.62 -15.10 4.12
C PRO A 132 2.22 -14.93 2.65
N THR A 133 3.02 -14.18 1.90
CA THR A 133 2.78 -14.01 0.46
C THR A 133 3.44 -15.15 -0.32
N VAL A 134 2.67 -16.17 -0.68
CA VAL A 134 3.14 -17.38 -1.37
C VAL A 134 2.39 -17.58 -2.68
N ILE A 135 3.13 -17.73 -3.77
CA ILE A 135 2.61 -17.95 -5.11
C ILE A 135 2.74 -19.43 -5.49
N ASP A 136 1.72 -19.93 -6.18
CA ASP A 136 1.61 -21.31 -6.67
C ASP A 136 2.52 -21.50 -7.89
N THR A 137 3.82 -21.66 -7.68
CA THR A 137 4.81 -21.81 -8.76
C THR A 137 4.88 -23.22 -9.33
N ASN A 138 4.48 -24.23 -8.54
CA ASN A 138 4.43 -25.61 -9.02
C ASN A 138 3.19 -25.87 -9.91
N GLY A 139 2.17 -25.02 -9.83
CA GLY A 139 0.98 -25.02 -10.69
C GLY A 139 -0.08 -26.06 -10.30
N ASP A 140 -0.06 -26.58 -9.08
CA ASP A 140 -1.00 -27.62 -8.64
C ASP A 140 -2.34 -27.05 -8.13
N GLY A 141 -2.44 -25.72 -7.99
CA GLY A 141 -3.63 -25.00 -7.59
C GLY A 141 -3.72 -24.69 -6.10
N VAL A 142 -2.87 -25.27 -5.25
CA VAL A 142 -2.88 -25.12 -3.79
C VAL A 142 -1.53 -24.63 -3.28
N ILE A 143 -1.49 -24.05 -2.06
CA ILE A 143 -0.23 -23.65 -1.42
C ILE A 143 0.18 -24.72 -0.40
N THR A 144 1.29 -25.39 -0.64
CA THR A 144 1.75 -26.53 0.17
C THR A 144 3.18 -26.35 0.66
N LYS A 145 3.40 -26.52 1.96
CA LYS A 145 4.75 -26.49 2.56
C LYS A 145 5.53 -27.79 2.28
N PRO A 146 6.87 -27.74 2.21
CA PRO A 146 7.72 -26.55 2.30
C PRO A 146 7.66 -25.69 1.03
N TRP A 147 8.07 -24.43 1.14
CA TRP A 147 8.17 -23.52 0.00
C TRP A 147 9.63 -23.25 -0.35
N ASN A 148 9.86 -22.77 -1.58
CA ASN A 148 11.03 -22.00 -1.90
C ASN A 148 11.00 -20.71 -1.06
N GLU A 149 11.93 -20.58 -0.12
CA GLU A 149 12.02 -19.47 0.82
C GLU A 149 12.95 -18.37 0.30
N PRO A 150 12.67 -17.09 0.59
CA PRO A 150 13.58 -16.03 0.28
C PRO A 150 14.83 -16.02 1.19
N ASP A 151 16.03 -16.01 0.61
CA ASP A 151 17.32 -15.79 1.27
C ASP A 151 17.24 -14.63 2.28
N MET A 152 17.64 -14.91 3.53
CA MET A 152 17.49 -14.04 4.70
C MET A 152 18.23 -12.67 4.66
N GLY A 153 18.85 -12.32 3.53
CA GLY A 153 19.48 -11.02 3.31
C GLY A 153 19.48 -10.54 1.86
N GLY A 154 18.65 -11.16 1.01
CA GLY A 154 18.68 -11.02 -0.44
C GLY A 154 17.40 -10.47 -1.04
N ASP A 155 17.59 -9.69 -2.09
CA ASP A 155 16.57 -9.10 -2.95
C ASP A 155 15.86 -10.20 -3.75
N TYR A 156 14.57 -10.46 -3.51
CA TYR A 156 13.78 -11.30 -4.42
C TYR A 156 13.15 -10.43 -5.49
N THR A 157 13.95 -10.07 -6.48
CA THR A 157 13.43 -10.11 -7.83
C THR A 157 13.31 -11.59 -8.19
N LEU A 158 12.14 -12.06 -8.60
CA LEU A 158 12.00 -13.33 -9.32
C LEU A 158 12.67 -13.25 -10.72
N THR A 159 13.77 -12.52 -10.85
CA THR A 159 14.64 -12.58 -12.02
C THR A 159 15.34 -13.91 -11.99
N ALA A 160 15.34 -14.58 -13.13
CA ALA A 160 16.02 -15.84 -13.33
C ALA A 160 17.49 -15.75 -12.88
N GLY A 161 17.89 -16.59 -11.89
CA GLY A 161 19.29 -16.95 -11.67
C GLY A 161 19.94 -16.62 -10.33
N SER A 162 19.24 -16.09 -9.32
CA SER A 162 19.86 -15.82 -7.99
C SER A 162 19.78 -16.99 -7.01
N VAL A 163 18.73 -17.83 -7.07
CA VAL A 163 18.56 -19.03 -6.24
C VAL A 163 18.00 -20.17 -7.09
N GLU A 164 18.52 -21.39 -6.91
CA GLU A 164 17.95 -22.58 -7.55
C GLU A 164 16.60 -22.90 -6.89
N MET A 165 15.52 -22.68 -7.62
CA MET A 165 14.16 -22.93 -7.17
C MET A 165 13.83 -24.40 -7.42
N ASP A 166 13.30 -25.10 -6.41
CA ASP A 166 12.73 -26.43 -6.62
C ASP A 166 11.40 -26.26 -7.39
N PRO A 167 11.30 -26.76 -8.64
CA PRO A 167 10.08 -26.62 -9.44
C PRO A 167 8.88 -27.39 -8.87
N ALA A 168 9.08 -28.28 -7.90
CA ALA A 168 8.00 -28.99 -7.23
C ALA A 168 7.38 -28.19 -6.06
N LEU A 169 7.99 -27.07 -5.66
CA LEU A 169 7.56 -26.27 -4.51
C LEU A 169 6.93 -24.94 -4.95
N ASP A 170 6.01 -24.45 -4.12
CA ASP A 170 5.52 -23.08 -4.19
C ASP A 170 6.60 -22.09 -3.75
N THR A 171 6.39 -20.81 -4.03
CA THR A 171 7.41 -19.78 -3.79
C THR A 171 6.89 -18.67 -2.91
N ARG A 172 7.58 -18.40 -1.80
CA ARG A 172 7.30 -17.22 -0.98
C ARG A 172 8.01 -16.00 -1.57
N ILE A 173 7.25 -14.94 -1.82
CA ILE A 173 7.74 -13.69 -2.41
C ILE A 173 7.92 -12.58 -1.37
N GLY A 174 8.05 -12.94 -0.08
CA GLY A 174 8.32 -12.03 1.04
C GLY A 174 9.77 -11.57 1.12
N SER A 175 10.07 -10.65 2.03
CA SER A 175 11.44 -10.23 2.35
C SER A 175 11.61 -10.02 3.85
N LEU A 176 12.85 -10.06 4.35
CA LEU A 176 13.20 -9.55 5.68
C LEU A 176 13.92 -8.19 5.61
N ASP A 177 14.13 -7.66 4.40
CA ASP A 177 14.60 -6.30 4.22
C ASP A 177 13.45 -5.31 4.44
N LYS A 178 13.60 -4.48 5.49
CA LYS A 178 12.68 -3.39 5.83
C LYS A 178 12.38 -2.42 4.68
N PHE A 179 13.25 -2.32 3.67
CA PHE A 179 13.04 -1.46 2.51
C PHE A 179 12.11 -2.06 1.45
N GLN A 180 11.83 -3.37 1.52
CA GLN A 180 10.96 -4.11 0.59
C GLN A 180 9.55 -4.37 1.16
N ARG A 181 9.17 -3.60 2.19
CA ARG A 181 7.85 -3.71 2.82
C ARG A 181 6.70 -3.41 1.88
N ALA A 182 5.56 -4.04 2.16
CA ALA A 182 4.27 -3.63 1.60
C ALA A 182 3.99 -2.17 1.94
N TYR A 183 3.65 -1.37 0.93
CA TYR A 183 3.42 0.06 1.05
C TYR A 183 1.93 0.38 1.04
N GLY A 184 1.25 0.29 -0.09
CA GLY A 184 -0.20 0.44 -0.18
C GLY A 184 -0.92 -0.86 0.18
N VAL A 185 -2.18 -0.74 0.58
CA VAL A 185 -3.13 -1.84 0.76
C VAL A 185 -4.48 -1.38 0.25
N ILE A 186 -5.25 -2.26 -0.41
CA ILE A 186 -6.63 -2.00 -0.76
C ILE A 186 -7.40 -3.34 -0.84
N PRO A 187 -8.52 -3.52 -0.09
CA PRO A 187 -9.40 -4.64 -0.29
C PRO A 187 -10.13 -4.53 -1.63
N HIS A 188 -10.36 -5.67 -2.27
CA HIS A 188 -11.00 -5.75 -3.56
C HIS A 188 -12.37 -6.44 -3.44
N GLN A 189 -13.29 -6.07 -4.32
CA GLN A 189 -14.69 -6.53 -4.30
C GLN A 189 -14.89 -8.04 -4.52
N ASP A 190 -13.85 -8.75 -4.95
CA ASP A 190 -13.85 -10.22 -5.09
C ASP A 190 -13.48 -10.93 -3.76
N GLY A 191 -13.29 -10.19 -2.67
CA GLY A 191 -12.89 -10.71 -1.37
C GLY A 191 -11.37 -10.87 -1.18
N SER A 192 -10.56 -10.55 -2.20
CA SER A 192 -9.10 -10.49 -2.07
C SER A 192 -8.64 -9.15 -1.51
N VAL A 193 -7.38 -9.09 -1.11
CA VAL A 193 -6.67 -7.84 -0.79
C VAL A 193 -5.48 -7.67 -1.71
N TRP A 194 -5.20 -6.43 -2.08
CA TRP A 194 -4.03 -6.07 -2.86
C TRP A 194 -3.07 -5.25 -2.02
N ILE A 195 -1.78 -5.48 -2.19
CA ILE A 195 -0.71 -4.63 -1.66
C ILE A 195 0.25 -4.24 -2.77
N SER A 196 1.00 -3.16 -2.56
CA SER A 196 2.10 -2.77 -3.44
C SER A 196 3.44 -2.88 -2.73
N ARG A 197 4.48 -3.25 -3.47
CA ARG A 197 5.88 -3.18 -3.02
C ARG A 197 6.68 -2.41 -4.04
N ARG A 198 7.35 -1.35 -3.58
CA ARG A 198 8.13 -0.47 -4.46
C ARG A 198 9.41 -1.13 -4.96
N TYR A 199 9.98 -2.00 -4.15
CA TYR A 199 11.28 -2.63 -4.39
C TYR A 199 11.17 -4.16 -4.29
N PRO A 200 12.06 -4.88 -4.99
CA PRO A 200 13.01 -4.37 -6.00
C PRO A 200 12.37 -3.72 -7.23
N VAL A 201 13.14 -3.05 -8.08
CA VAL A 201 12.63 -2.48 -9.35
C VAL A 201 12.32 -3.65 -10.31
N PRO A 202 11.13 -3.68 -10.95
CA PRO A 202 10.18 -2.56 -11.12
C PRO A 202 9.19 -2.36 -9.96
N GLY A 203 9.12 -3.29 -9.03
CA GLY A 203 8.16 -3.35 -7.94
C GLY A 203 6.92 -4.13 -8.36
N GLN A 204 6.05 -4.41 -7.40
CA GLN A 204 5.06 -5.47 -7.51
C GLN A 204 3.71 -5.02 -6.96
N LEU A 205 2.64 -5.47 -7.59
CA LEU A 205 1.34 -5.66 -6.97
C LEU A 205 1.22 -7.12 -6.53
N ILE A 206 0.77 -7.34 -5.31
CA ILE A 206 0.51 -8.69 -4.78
C ILE A 206 -0.95 -8.75 -4.40
N ARG A 207 -1.68 -9.70 -5.00
CA ARG A 207 -3.03 -10.09 -4.61
C ARG A 207 -2.92 -11.21 -3.59
N LEU A 208 -3.70 -11.16 -2.52
CA LEU A 208 -3.87 -12.24 -1.55
C LEU A 208 -5.34 -12.60 -1.42
N GLU A 209 -5.62 -13.88 -1.55
CA GLU A 209 -6.92 -14.48 -1.27
C GLU A 209 -6.80 -15.38 -0.03
N LEU A 210 -7.75 -15.26 0.91
CA LEU A 210 -7.69 -16.02 2.17
C LEU A 210 -8.07 -17.50 2.02
N GLY A 211 -8.95 -17.82 1.08
CA GLY A 211 -9.61 -19.13 1.01
C GLY A 211 -10.55 -19.37 2.19
N THR A 212 -10.87 -20.64 2.47
CA THR A 212 -11.87 -21.03 3.47
C THR A 212 -11.32 -21.27 4.87
N ASN A 213 -10.01 -21.46 5.02
CA ASN A 213 -9.33 -21.71 6.29
C ASN A 213 -7.94 -21.07 6.30
N PRO A 214 -7.86 -19.73 6.42
CA PRO A 214 -6.58 -19.05 6.56
C PRO A 214 -5.91 -19.41 7.92
N PRO A 215 -4.57 -19.52 7.96
CA PRO A 215 -3.65 -19.20 6.87
C PRO A 215 -3.36 -20.35 5.89
N GLU A 216 -3.82 -21.58 6.14
CA GLU A 216 -3.50 -22.75 5.32
C GLU A 216 -4.00 -22.65 3.88
N THR A 217 -5.11 -21.96 3.65
CA THR A 217 -5.70 -21.78 2.32
C THR A 217 -5.34 -20.47 1.65
N CYS A 218 -4.45 -19.68 2.26
CA CYS A 218 -4.03 -18.41 1.68
C CYS A 218 -3.22 -18.63 0.40
N LYS A 219 -3.59 -17.89 -0.66
CA LYS A 219 -2.91 -17.93 -1.96
C LYS A 219 -2.63 -16.52 -2.44
N SER A 220 -1.40 -16.28 -2.89
CA SER A 220 -1.01 -15.01 -3.50
C SER A 220 -0.78 -15.13 -4.99
N GLU A 221 -0.84 -13.99 -5.64
CA GLU A 221 -0.42 -13.76 -7.02
C GLU A 221 0.44 -12.50 -7.07
N VAL A 222 1.32 -12.40 -8.06
CA VAL A 222 2.24 -11.27 -8.21
C VAL A 222 2.24 -10.73 -9.62
N TYR A 223 2.15 -9.41 -9.74
CA TYR A 223 2.09 -8.70 -11.00
C TYR A 223 3.06 -7.52 -10.98
N GLU A 224 3.94 -7.47 -11.95
CA GLU A 224 4.92 -6.39 -12.09
C GLU A 224 4.52 -5.48 -13.25
N PRO A 225 4.66 -4.15 -13.10
CA PRO A 225 4.46 -3.25 -14.24
C PRO A 225 5.41 -3.59 -15.40
N PRO A 226 5.05 -3.25 -16.65
CA PRO A 226 5.88 -3.51 -17.81
C PRO A 226 7.29 -2.94 -17.63
N TYR A 227 8.30 -3.80 -17.63
CA TYR A 227 9.69 -3.40 -17.42
C TYR A 227 10.65 -4.35 -18.13
N ASP A 228 11.30 -3.85 -19.19
CA ASP A 228 12.33 -4.58 -19.94
C ASP A 228 13.62 -3.75 -19.98
N PRO A 229 14.62 -4.05 -19.13
CA PRO A 229 15.90 -3.34 -19.09
C PRO A 229 16.65 -3.25 -20.43
N THR A 230 16.32 -4.11 -21.39
CA THR A 230 16.92 -4.14 -22.72
C THR A 230 16.11 -3.39 -23.79
N GLY A 231 14.87 -3.02 -23.46
CA GLY A 231 13.92 -2.33 -24.32
C GLY A 231 13.94 -0.80 -24.20
N ASP A 232 12.85 -0.17 -24.62
CA ASP A 232 12.67 1.30 -24.57
C ASP A 232 12.37 1.79 -23.15
N PRO A 233 13.24 2.62 -22.53
CA PRO A 233 13.00 3.17 -21.19
C PRO A 233 11.77 4.07 -21.06
N GLN A 234 11.21 4.56 -22.17
CA GLN A 234 9.93 5.29 -22.15
C GLN A 234 8.74 4.36 -21.86
N ALA A 235 8.84 3.07 -22.20
CA ALA A 235 7.77 2.10 -22.00
C ALA A 235 7.76 1.51 -20.57
N TRP A 236 8.73 1.86 -19.73
CA TRP A 236 8.89 1.29 -18.40
C TRP A 236 7.90 1.87 -17.39
N GLY A 237 7.16 0.99 -16.71
CA GLY A 237 6.48 1.25 -15.46
C GLY A 237 7.32 0.78 -14.28
N TYR A 238 7.49 1.59 -13.23
CA TYR A 238 8.16 1.13 -12.01
C TYR A 238 7.89 2.02 -10.78
N GLY A 239 8.07 1.42 -9.62
CA GLY A 239 7.90 2.01 -8.31
C GLY A 239 6.45 2.17 -7.89
N PRO A 240 5.60 1.12 -7.95
CA PRO A 240 4.25 1.16 -7.41
C PRO A 240 4.33 1.47 -5.92
N ARG A 241 3.48 2.40 -5.47
CA ARG A 241 3.50 2.87 -4.09
C ARG A 241 2.09 3.02 -3.52
N GLY A 242 1.33 4.00 -4.00
CA GLY A 242 -0.10 4.02 -3.71
C GLY A 242 -0.83 3.00 -4.54
N ILE A 243 -1.90 2.46 -3.96
CA ILE A 243 -2.87 1.67 -4.71
C ILE A 243 -4.27 2.01 -4.22
N ASP A 244 -5.22 1.87 -5.11
CA ASP A 244 -6.64 1.90 -4.83
C ASP A 244 -7.39 1.11 -5.92
N VAL A 245 -8.67 0.83 -5.73
CA VAL A 245 -9.49 0.03 -6.64
C VAL A 245 -10.69 0.85 -7.08
N ASP A 246 -11.13 0.65 -8.32
CA ASP A 246 -12.40 1.21 -8.78
C ASP A 246 -13.56 0.20 -8.66
N ARG A 247 -14.79 0.66 -8.90
CA ARG A 247 -16.00 -0.19 -8.84
C ARG A 247 -16.09 -1.20 -9.99
N ASN A 248 -15.23 -1.10 -11.00
CA ASN A 248 -15.11 -2.09 -12.07
C ASN A 248 -14.11 -3.21 -11.73
N GLY A 249 -13.36 -3.07 -10.62
CA GLY A 249 -12.33 -4.02 -10.20
C GLY A 249 -10.95 -3.77 -10.82
N LEU A 250 -10.73 -2.61 -11.43
CA LEU A 250 -9.39 -2.21 -11.87
C LEU A 250 -8.59 -1.74 -10.66
N VAL A 251 -7.38 -2.27 -10.52
CA VAL A 251 -6.42 -1.80 -9.51
C VAL A 251 -5.62 -0.64 -10.10
N TRP A 252 -5.69 0.51 -9.46
CA TRP A 252 -4.97 1.72 -9.87
C TRP A 252 -3.75 1.92 -8.97
N THR A 253 -2.59 2.21 -9.56
CA THR A 253 -1.36 2.48 -8.81
C THR A 253 -0.58 3.68 -9.34
N ALA A 254 -0.21 4.58 -8.44
CA ALA A 254 0.77 5.62 -8.70
C ALA A 254 2.19 5.03 -8.78
N LEU A 255 2.81 5.10 -9.96
CA LEU A 255 4.19 4.66 -10.22
C LEU A 255 5.15 5.82 -9.95
N GLY A 256 5.56 5.98 -8.70
CA GLY A 256 6.40 7.10 -8.26
C GLY A 256 7.84 7.07 -8.80
N GLY A 257 8.26 5.97 -9.43
CA GLY A 257 9.54 5.88 -10.14
C GLY A 257 9.46 6.38 -11.57
N SER A 258 8.48 5.88 -12.34
CA SER A 258 8.34 6.19 -13.77
C SER A 258 7.46 7.40 -14.09
N GLY A 259 6.78 8.01 -13.10
CA GLY A 259 5.94 9.19 -13.33
C GLY A 259 4.63 8.87 -14.05
N HIS A 260 4.10 7.66 -13.85
CA HIS A 260 2.80 7.26 -14.39
C HIS A 260 1.77 7.09 -13.28
N LEU A 261 0.50 7.25 -13.65
CA LEU A 261 -0.58 6.49 -13.03
C LEU A 261 -0.81 5.25 -13.91
N ALA A 262 -1.07 4.10 -13.30
CA ALA A 262 -1.29 2.86 -14.03
C ALA A 262 -2.56 2.17 -13.56
N SER A 263 -3.28 1.53 -14.48
CA SER A 263 -4.33 0.58 -14.16
C SER A 263 -3.86 -0.85 -14.42
N PHE A 264 -4.31 -1.78 -13.60
CA PHE A 264 -4.11 -3.21 -13.77
C PHE A 264 -5.45 -3.94 -13.78
N ASP A 265 -5.71 -4.68 -14.86
CA ASP A 265 -6.89 -5.50 -15.08
C ASP A 265 -6.50 -6.98 -15.04
N ARG A 266 -6.72 -7.62 -13.89
CA ARG A 266 -6.44 -9.05 -13.71
C ARG A 266 -7.24 -9.94 -14.66
N SER A 267 -8.41 -9.50 -15.13
CA SER A 267 -9.27 -10.31 -16.01
C SER A 267 -8.66 -10.54 -17.40
N LYS A 268 -7.67 -9.72 -17.77
CA LYS A 268 -6.92 -9.87 -19.03
C LYS A 268 -5.79 -10.89 -18.95
N CYS A 269 -5.40 -11.33 -17.75
CA CYS A 269 -4.28 -12.25 -17.57
C CYS A 269 -4.65 -13.67 -18.00
N ASN A 270 -3.85 -14.23 -18.92
CA ASN A 270 -4.04 -15.61 -19.39
C ASN A 270 -3.49 -16.66 -18.41
N VAL A 271 -2.50 -16.28 -17.61
CA VAL A 271 -1.81 -17.15 -16.64
C VAL A 271 -1.92 -16.49 -15.26
N LEU A 272 -2.30 -17.28 -14.25
CA LEU A 272 -2.52 -16.80 -12.88
C LEU A 272 -1.71 -17.59 -11.82
N ASN A 273 -1.11 -18.71 -12.23
CA ASN A 273 -0.25 -19.57 -11.42
C ASN A 273 0.66 -20.40 -12.34
N GLY A 274 1.58 -21.14 -11.73
CA GLY A 274 2.58 -21.97 -12.40
C GLY A 274 3.93 -21.27 -12.56
N PRO A 275 4.90 -21.94 -13.21
CA PRO A 275 6.31 -21.56 -13.19
C PRO A 275 6.62 -20.25 -13.91
N THR A 276 5.69 -19.73 -14.71
CA THR A 276 5.84 -18.45 -15.41
C THR A 276 5.06 -17.32 -14.75
N ALA A 277 4.22 -17.58 -13.74
CA ALA A 277 3.37 -16.59 -13.08
C ALA A 277 4.13 -15.76 -12.03
N THR A 278 5.26 -15.16 -12.43
CA THR A 278 6.28 -14.60 -11.52
C THR A 278 6.41 -13.09 -11.59
N GLY A 279 5.37 -12.38 -12.03
CA GLY A 279 5.36 -10.90 -12.12
C GLY A 279 5.11 -10.34 -13.52
N GLN A 280 6.08 -10.51 -14.44
CA GLN A 280 6.04 -9.91 -15.79
C GLN A 280 5.11 -10.61 -16.80
N HIS A 281 4.46 -11.70 -16.40
CA HIS A 281 3.72 -12.59 -17.31
C HIS A 281 2.39 -12.03 -17.84
N CYS A 282 1.83 -11.01 -17.18
CA CYS A 282 0.55 -10.39 -17.57
C CYS A 282 0.75 -8.93 -18.00
N ALA A 283 1.56 -8.70 -19.02
CA ALA A 283 1.76 -7.37 -19.57
C ALA A 283 0.46 -6.78 -20.16
N GLU A 284 -0.43 -7.63 -20.68
CA GLU A 284 -1.73 -7.27 -21.25
C GLU A 284 -2.73 -6.70 -20.23
N GLY A 285 -2.52 -6.95 -18.94
CA GLY A 285 -3.33 -6.39 -17.86
C GLY A 285 -3.02 -4.92 -17.57
N TRP A 286 -1.87 -4.40 -18.00
CA TRP A 286 -1.39 -3.07 -17.66
C TRP A 286 -1.75 -2.01 -18.69
N ALA A 287 -2.15 -0.83 -18.20
CA ALA A 287 -2.12 0.41 -18.97
C ALA A 287 -1.35 1.47 -18.19
N LEU A 288 -0.48 2.21 -18.89
CA LEU A 288 0.38 3.24 -18.30
C LEU A 288 -0.02 4.62 -18.83
N TYR A 289 -0.33 5.53 -17.91
CA TYR A 289 -0.74 6.91 -18.20
C TYR A 289 0.31 7.87 -17.68
N GLN A 290 1.10 8.45 -18.59
CA GLN A 290 2.14 9.41 -18.23
C GLN A 290 1.50 10.68 -17.67
N THR A 291 1.90 11.09 -16.48
CA THR A 291 1.41 12.35 -15.90
C THR A 291 2.07 13.57 -16.55
N PRO A 292 1.40 14.73 -16.60
CA PRO A 292 1.87 15.91 -17.32
C PRO A 292 3.00 16.69 -16.60
N GLY A 293 3.62 16.08 -15.57
CA GLY A 293 4.66 16.66 -14.76
C GLY A 293 5.95 17.03 -15.51
N PRO A 294 6.71 18.03 -15.03
CA PRO A 294 7.97 18.42 -15.65
C PRO A 294 9.03 17.32 -15.49
N ARG A 295 9.95 17.21 -16.45
CA ARG A 295 11.09 16.28 -16.37
C ARG A 295 12.37 17.00 -15.95
N PHE A 296 13.29 16.28 -15.31
CA PHE A 296 14.65 16.79 -15.09
C PHE A 296 15.40 16.88 -16.42
N ARG A 297 16.32 17.85 -16.52
CA ARG A 297 17.25 17.95 -17.66
C ARG A 297 18.08 16.67 -17.76
N GLY A 298 18.18 16.08 -18.95
CA GLY A 298 18.91 14.83 -19.18
C GLY A 298 18.07 13.56 -18.96
N ALA A 299 16.80 13.67 -18.58
CA ALA A 299 15.87 12.55 -18.43
C ALA A 299 14.95 12.37 -19.66
N GLU A 300 15.21 13.06 -20.77
CA GLU A 300 14.35 13.07 -21.97
C GLU A 300 14.21 11.69 -22.62
N GLY A 301 15.18 10.79 -22.41
CA GLY A 301 15.15 9.39 -22.84
C GLY A 301 14.39 8.43 -21.92
N THR A 302 13.78 8.92 -20.83
CA THR A 302 12.99 8.11 -19.89
C THR A 302 11.59 8.68 -19.70
N SER A 303 10.65 7.87 -19.22
CA SER A 303 9.31 8.32 -18.81
C SER A 303 9.30 9.09 -17.49
N ALA A 304 10.36 8.97 -16.69
CA ALA A 304 10.44 9.57 -15.36
C ALA A 304 10.25 11.10 -15.40
N ASN A 305 9.40 11.59 -14.50
CA ASN A 305 9.17 13.01 -14.30
C ASN A 305 9.34 13.38 -12.81
N ALA A 306 9.23 14.67 -12.53
CA ALA A 306 9.52 15.22 -11.23
C ALA A 306 8.33 15.24 -10.29
N ASP A 307 7.13 14.75 -10.66
CA ASP A 307 5.89 14.82 -9.85
C ASP A 307 5.94 13.95 -8.59
N TYR A 308 6.77 12.89 -8.60
CA TYR A 308 6.97 11.95 -7.51
C TYR A 308 5.67 11.50 -6.84
N HIS A 309 4.86 10.72 -7.56
CA HIS A 309 3.57 10.28 -7.02
C HIS A 309 3.74 9.40 -5.78
N TYR A 310 3.23 9.87 -4.64
CA TYR A 310 3.34 9.15 -3.38
C TYR A 310 2.21 8.15 -3.19
N TYR A 311 0.97 8.56 -3.50
CA TYR A 311 -0.22 7.73 -3.41
C TYR A 311 -1.21 8.06 -4.54
N ASN A 312 -2.32 7.31 -4.62
CA ASN A 312 -3.49 7.61 -5.46
C ASN A 312 -4.77 7.22 -4.73
N TRP A 313 -5.88 7.81 -5.14
CA TRP A 313 -7.22 7.48 -4.65
C TRP A 313 -8.18 7.45 -5.84
N VAL A 314 -9.16 6.55 -5.83
CA VAL A 314 -10.21 6.50 -6.85
C VAL A 314 -11.48 7.11 -6.30
N ASP A 315 -12.00 8.13 -6.99
CA ASP A 315 -13.32 8.67 -6.73
C ASP A 315 -14.42 7.71 -7.22
N GLN A 316 -14.68 6.66 -6.45
CA GLN A 316 -15.66 5.64 -6.79
C GLN A 316 -17.09 6.20 -6.93
N PHE A 317 -17.40 7.30 -6.24
CA PHE A 317 -18.78 7.80 -6.07
C PHE A 317 -19.00 9.21 -6.61
N ASN A 318 -18.06 9.71 -7.43
CA ASN A 318 -18.14 11.03 -8.02
C ASN A 318 -18.26 12.16 -6.97
N ALA A 319 -17.53 12.05 -5.86
CA ALA A 319 -17.45 13.10 -4.85
C ALA A 319 -16.92 14.42 -5.44
N LEU A 320 -15.94 14.37 -6.33
CA LEU A 320 -15.34 15.55 -6.96
C LEU A 320 -16.20 16.16 -8.08
N GLY A 321 -17.11 15.39 -8.68
CA GLY A 321 -17.94 15.86 -9.79
C GLY A 321 -17.34 15.64 -11.18
N LEU A 322 -16.25 14.87 -11.31
CA LEU A 322 -15.60 14.54 -12.59
C LEU A 322 -16.10 13.23 -13.23
N GLY A 323 -16.95 12.47 -12.54
CA GLY A 323 -17.40 11.13 -12.94
C GLY A 323 -17.18 10.11 -11.82
N GLU A 324 -17.81 8.94 -11.95
CA GLU A 324 -17.52 7.80 -11.10
C GLU A 324 -16.22 7.13 -11.55
N ASN A 325 -15.53 6.47 -10.62
CA ASN A 325 -14.29 5.73 -10.88
C ASN A 325 -13.15 6.59 -11.44
N VAL A 326 -13.08 7.87 -11.09
CA VAL A 326 -11.98 8.75 -11.54
C VAL A 326 -10.77 8.55 -10.64
N PRO A 327 -9.65 7.96 -11.13
CA PRO A 327 -8.45 7.83 -10.34
C PRO A 327 -7.68 9.15 -10.28
N ILE A 328 -7.19 9.48 -9.10
CA ILE A 328 -6.49 10.74 -8.80
C ILE A 328 -5.14 10.42 -8.18
N ALA A 329 -4.05 10.77 -8.88
CA ALA A 329 -2.70 10.68 -8.35
C ALA A 329 -2.35 11.92 -7.51
N THR A 330 -1.70 11.72 -6.36
CA THR A 330 -1.14 12.83 -5.59
C THR A 330 0.17 13.29 -6.25
N GLY A 331 0.16 14.47 -6.86
CA GLY A 331 1.35 15.10 -7.43
C GLY A 331 2.18 15.77 -6.34
N THR A 332 2.91 14.98 -5.56
CA THR A 332 3.61 15.41 -4.34
C THR A 332 4.48 16.65 -4.53
N THR A 333 5.04 16.85 -5.71
CA THR A 333 5.95 17.97 -6.04
C THR A 333 5.42 18.84 -7.19
N SER A 334 4.18 18.62 -7.65
CA SER A 334 3.56 19.36 -8.75
C SER A 334 2.55 20.41 -8.30
N ASP A 335 2.39 20.53 -6.97
CA ASP A 335 1.39 21.34 -6.28
C ASP A 335 -0.03 21.04 -6.76
N ALA A 336 -0.30 19.78 -7.14
CA ALA A 336 -1.56 19.43 -7.77
C ALA A 336 -2.06 18.03 -7.39
N LEU A 337 -3.38 17.88 -7.51
CA LEU A 337 -4.04 16.60 -7.66
C LEU A 337 -4.26 16.35 -9.15
N LEU A 338 -3.93 15.15 -9.62
CA LEU A 338 -3.93 14.79 -11.03
C LEU A 338 -5.00 13.75 -11.28
N ALA A 339 -6.17 14.17 -11.76
CA ALA A 339 -7.25 13.27 -12.11
C ALA A 339 -7.13 12.83 -13.57
N LEU A 340 -7.19 11.54 -13.82
CA LEU A 340 -7.26 10.97 -15.17
C LEU A 340 -8.71 10.64 -15.47
N LEU A 341 -9.29 11.22 -16.52
CA LEU A 341 -10.63 10.85 -16.97
C LEU A 341 -10.53 9.51 -17.73
N PRO A 342 -11.10 8.40 -17.21
CA PRO A 342 -10.86 7.07 -17.79
C PRO A 342 -11.36 6.93 -19.25
N ASP A 343 -12.45 7.63 -19.59
CA ASP A 343 -13.08 7.53 -20.91
C ASP A 343 -12.30 8.25 -22.02
N THR A 344 -11.56 9.31 -21.69
CA THR A 344 -10.86 10.17 -22.66
C THR A 344 -9.34 10.10 -22.52
N GLU A 345 -8.84 9.53 -21.43
CA GLU A 345 -7.43 9.55 -21.02
C GLU A 345 -6.87 10.98 -20.84
N GLU A 346 -7.75 11.97 -20.69
CA GLU A 346 -7.35 13.35 -20.47
C GLU A 346 -7.04 13.61 -18.99
N TRP A 347 -5.99 14.40 -18.76
CA TRP A 347 -5.59 14.84 -17.43
C TRP A 347 -6.30 16.14 -17.02
N VAL A 348 -7.01 16.08 -15.91
CA VAL A 348 -7.49 17.27 -15.18
C VAL A 348 -6.50 17.57 -14.04
N VAL A 349 -5.78 18.68 -14.19
CA VAL A 349 -4.76 19.13 -13.22
C VAL A 349 -5.37 20.15 -12.27
N MET A 350 -5.63 19.75 -11.03
CA MET A 350 -6.14 20.62 -9.98
C MET A 350 -4.99 21.18 -9.15
N ARG A 351 -4.50 22.36 -9.53
CA ARG A 351 -3.39 23.02 -8.83
C ARG A 351 -3.88 23.71 -7.56
N VAL A 352 -3.21 23.42 -6.44
CA VAL A 352 -3.44 24.03 -5.13
C VAL A 352 -2.34 25.08 -4.91
N PRO A 353 -2.64 26.37 -5.08
CA PRO A 353 -1.60 27.41 -5.08
C PRO A 353 -1.06 27.74 -3.69
N TYR A 354 -1.74 27.30 -2.62
CA TYR A 354 -1.32 27.54 -1.25
C TYR A 354 -1.72 26.38 -0.32
N PRO A 355 -0.85 25.93 0.60
CA PRO A 355 0.53 26.40 0.82
C PRO A 355 1.44 26.09 -0.38
N LEU A 356 2.43 26.95 -0.63
CA LEU A 356 3.44 26.72 -1.67
C LEU A 356 4.18 25.40 -1.41
N GLY A 357 4.36 24.59 -2.45
CA GLY A 357 4.89 23.24 -2.29
C GLY A 357 3.86 22.28 -1.71
N PHE A 358 2.59 22.30 -2.15
CA PHE A 358 1.51 21.43 -1.68
C PHE A 358 1.90 19.93 -1.78
N TYR A 359 2.53 19.41 -0.71
CA TYR A 359 3.04 18.05 -0.59
C TYR A 359 1.91 17.06 -0.26
N SER A 360 1.04 16.79 -1.22
CA SER A 360 -0.02 15.79 -1.07
C SER A 360 0.53 14.36 -1.09
N ARG A 361 0.01 13.52 -0.20
CA ARG A 361 0.36 12.09 -0.08
C ARG A 361 -0.86 11.20 0.21
N GLY A 362 -2.02 11.81 0.38
CA GLY A 362 -3.28 11.13 0.62
C GLY A 362 -4.42 12.07 0.25
N LEU A 363 -5.55 11.47 -0.08
CA LEU A 363 -6.73 12.12 -0.59
C LEU A 363 -7.94 11.28 -0.18
N ASP A 364 -9.04 11.93 0.17
CA ASP A 364 -10.33 11.26 0.31
C ASP A 364 -11.47 12.23 -0.02
N GLY A 365 -12.62 11.68 -0.39
CA GLY A 365 -13.83 12.39 -0.75
C GLY A 365 -14.96 12.14 0.24
N ARG A 366 -15.85 13.12 0.42
CA ARG A 366 -17.08 12.95 1.19
C ARG A 366 -18.26 13.55 0.46
N ILE A 367 -19.38 12.84 0.50
CA ILE A 367 -20.68 13.31 0.03
C ILE A 367 -21.55 13.51 1.27
N ASP A 368 -21.71 14.76 1.69
CA ASP A 368 -22.58 15.17 2.80
C ASP A 368 -24.07 15.19 2.41
N ASP A 369 -24.38 15.67 1.20
CA ASP A 369 -25.74 15.66 0.64
C ASP A 369 -25.67 15.47 -0.89
N PRO A 370 -26.12 14.32 -1.43
CA PRO A 370 -26.07 14.07 -2.87
C PRO A 370 -26.97 15.03 -3.67
N ASN A 371 -27.96 15.67 -3.04
CA ASN A 371 -28.92 16.59 -3.66
C ASN A 371 -28.51 18.06 -3.58
N ALA A 372 -27.49 18.41 -2.79
CA ALA A 372 -27.03 19.79 -2.63
C ALA A 372 -26.05 20.25 -3.74
N GLY A 373 -25.88 19.45 -4.79
CA GLY A 373 -24.90 19.71 -5.85
C GLY A 373 -23.47 19.75 -5.30
N TRP A 374 -22.64 20.66 -5.81
CA TRP A 374 -21.24 20.79 -5.37
C TRP A 374 -21.07 21.17 -3.90
N LYS A 375 -22.11 21.75 -3.25
CA LYS A 375 -22.04 22.16 -1.84
C LYS A 375 -22.17 21.00 -0.86
N GLY A 376 -22.77 19.89 -1.29
CA GLY A 376 -22.91 18.68 -0.48
C GLY A 376 -21.77 17.70 -0.70
N ARG A 377 -20.68 18.12 -1.33
CA ARG A 377 -19.54 17.27 -1.67
C ARG A 377 -18.26 17.99 -1.33
N GLY A 378 -17.22 17.22 -1.04
CA GLY A 378 -15.90 17.78 -0.82
C GLY A 378 -14.80 16.76 -1.04
N LEU A 379 -13.60 17.29 -1.21
CA LEU A 379 -12.38 16.54 -1.36
C LEU A 379 -11.37 17.09 -0.36
N TRP A 380 -10.76 16.21 0.43
CA TRP A 380 -9.77 16.55 1.43
C TRP A 380 -8.46 15.87 1.10
N SER A 381 -7.41 16.66 0.94
CA SER A 381 -6.07 16.15 0.78
C SER A 381 -5.20 16.61 1.93
N SER A 382 -4.33 15.73 2.37
CA SER A 382 -3.36 16.04 3.42
C SER A 382 -2.21 16.87 2.84
N PHE A 383 -1.72 17.83 3.61
CA PHE A 383 -0.49 18.54 3.34
C PHE A 383 0.63 17.97 4.22
N ASN A 384 1.54 17.19 3.63
CA ASN A 384 2.38 16.23 4.36
C ASN A 384 3.88 16.58 4.33
N THR A 385 4.24 17.87 4.39
CA THR A 385 5.65 18.20 4.55
C THR A 385 6.16 17.67 5.89
N GLY A 386 7.24 16.89 5.85
CA GLY A 386 7.93 16.44 7.06
C GLY A 386 8.87 17.49 7.65
N SER A 387 8.97 18.64 6.98
CA SER A 387 9.85 19.75 7.30
C SER A 387 9.06 21.05 7.18
N THR A 388 8.07 21.26 8.05
CA THR A 388 7.22 22.47 8.03
C THR A 388 8.05 23.74 8.15
N GLN A 389 9.21 23.67 8.82
CA GLN A 389 10.18 24.77 8.90
C GLN A 389 10.81 25.18 7.57
N HIS A 390 10.70 24.37 6.52
CA HIS A 390 11.16 24.73 5.17
C HIS A 390 10.07 25.39 4.31
N LEU A 391 8.87 25.59 4.84
CA LEU A 391 7.80 26.28 4.13
C LEU A 391 8.00 27.80 4.15
N GLU A 392 7.23 28.48 3.29
CA GLU A 392 7.19 29.93 3.24
C GLU A 392 6.91 30.53 4.63
N GLY A 393 7.81 31.39 5.10
CA GLY A 393 7.75 32.00 6.43
C GLY A 393 8.32 31.17 7.59
N GLY A 394 8.92 30.01 7.34
CA GLY A 394 9.28 29.03 8.38
C GLY A 394 10.45 29.38 9.32
N LYS A 395 10.22 29.16 10.63
CA LYS A 395 11.02 28.27 11.49
C LYS A 395 10.24 27.00 11.90
N GLY A 396 8.98 26.83 11.49
CA GLY A 396 8.16 25.67 11.85
C GLY A 396 6.70 25.91 11.56
#